data_AF-A0A0U3H9R5-F1
#
_entry.id   AF-A0A0U3H9R5-F1
#
_cell.length_a   1.000
_cell.length_b   1.000
_cell.length_c   1.000
_cell.angle_alpha   90.00
_cell.angle_beta   90.00
_cell.angle_gamma   90.00
#
_symmetry.space_group_name_H-M   'P 1'
#
loop_
_entity.id
_entity.type
_entity.pdbx_description
1 polymer ?
#
loop_
_entity_poly.entity_id
_entity_poly.type
_entity_poly.pdbx_seq_one_letter_code
_entity_poly.pdbx_strand_id
1 'polypeptide(L)' 'MRGLKVENTPIIAVHMIYYNFIRPHMSLNGKTPAEEAGIDLNLGNNKWLDLLKKSLEFHKNQL' A
#
# COMPACT_ATOMS: atom_id res chain seq x y z
N MET A 1 -2.16 -13.76 -8.56
CA MET A 1 -1.66 -13.24 -9.85
C MET A 1 -1.70 -14.35 -10.88
N ARG A 2 -2.20 -14.09 -12.09
CA ARG A 2 -2.24 -15.13 -13.14
C ARG A 2 -0.80 -15.60 -13.43
N GLY A 3 -0.53 -16.89 -13.26
CA GLY A 3 0.77 -17.50 -13.56
C GLY A 3 1.81 -17.48 -12.44
N LEU A 4 1.44 -17.17 -11.19
CA LEU A 4 2.37 -17.29 -10.06
C LEU A 4 2.66 -18.77 -9.77
N LYS A 5 3.94 -19.15 -9.76
CA LYS A 5 4.37 -20.55 -9.57
C LYS A 5 4.81 -20.88 -8.14
N VAL A 6 5.20 -19.87 -7.37
CA VAL A 6 5.73 -20.01 -6.01
C VAL A 6 5.04 -18.98 -5.12
N GLU A 7 4.51 -19.42 -3.99
CA GLU A 7 3.73 -18.60 -3.08
C GLU A 7 4.62 -17.67 -2.24
N ASN A 8 5.73 -18.16 -1.70
CA ASN A 8 6.65 -17.34 -0.89
C ASN A 8 7.60 -16.50 -1.77
N THR A 9 7.04 -15.51 -2.46
CA THR A 9 7.80 -14.54 -3.25
C THR A 9 7.48 -13.11 -2.83
N PRO A 10 8.47 -12.18 -2.88
CA PRO A 10 8.25 -10.79 -2.50
C PRO A 10 7.13 -10.09 -3.28
N ILE A 11 6.79 -10.60 -4.47
CA ILE A 11 5.75 -10.01 -5.33
C ILE A 11 4.36 -10.05 -4.69
N ILE A 12 4.07 -11.05 -3.84
CA ILE A 12 2.80 -11.09 -3.10
C ILE A 12 2.73 -9.94 -2.12
N ALA A 13 3.79 -9.74 -1.32
CA ALA A 13 3.84 -8.65 -0.34
C ALA A 13 3.73 -7.27 -1.02
N VAL A 14 4.47 -7.05 -2.11
CA VAL A 14 4.40 -5.82 -2.89
C VAL A 14 2.99 -5.60 -3.46
N HIS A 15 2.35 -6.66 -3.97
CA HIS A 15 0.98 -6.56 -4.47
C HIS A 15 -0.02 -6.20 -3.39
N MET A 16 0.10 -6.78 -2.20
CA MET A 16 -0.75 -6.44 -1.05
C MET A 16 -0.59 -4.97 -0.66
N ILE A 17 0.64 -4.44 -0.63
CA ILE A 17 0.89 -3.02 -0.36
C ILE A 17 0.24 -2.14 -1.43
N TYR A 18 0.45 -2.46 -2.70
CA TYR A 18 -0.13 -1.71 -3.81
C TYR A 18 -1.67 -1.72 -3.78
N TYR A 19 -2.28 -2.88 -3.56
CA TYR A 19 -3.73 -3.04 -3.52
C TYR A 19 -4.35 -2.24 -2.36
N ASN A 20 -3.76 -2.30 -1.17
CA ASN A 20 -4.33 -1.68 0.02
C ASN A 20 -4.12 -0.17 0.09
N PHE A 21 -2.96 0.35 -0.35
CA PHE A 21 -2.57 1.74 -0.07
C PHE A 21 -2.44 2.64 -1.31
N ILE A 22 -2.44 2.08 -2.53
CA ILE A 22 -2.11 2.86 -3.73
C ILE A 22 -3.25 2.83 -4.74
N ARG A 23 -3.80 1.64 -5.01
CA ARG A 23 -4.77 1.41 -6.07
C ARG A 23 -6.18 1.85 -5.65
N PRO A 24 -6.80 2.85 -6.32
CA PRO A 24 -8.19 3.19 -6.08
C PRO A 24 -9.14 2.11 -6.60
N HIS A 25 -10.27 1.91 -5.93
CA HIS A 25 -11.29 0.94 -6.28
C HIS A 25 -12.62 1.62 -6.60
N MET A 26 -13.16 1.33 -7.80
CA MET A 26 -14.46 1.87 -8.22
C MET A 26 -15.60 1.46 -7.27
N SER A 27 -15.59 0.22 -6.78
CA SER A 27 -16.56 -0.28 -5.80
C SER A 27 -16.48 0.41 -4.44
N LEU A 28 -15.37 1.11 -4.16
CA LEU A 28 -15.14 1.88 -2.94
C LEU A 28 -15.19 3.39 -3.22
N ASN A 29 -15.95 3.81 -4.23
CA ASN A 29 -16.08 5.21 -4.64
C ASN A 29 -14.73 5.90 -4.94
N GLY A 30 -13.78 5.16 -5.51
CA GLY A 30 -12.44 5.65 -5.83
C GLY A 30 -11.44 5.60 -4.68
N LYS A 31 -11.84 5.14 -3.49
CA LYS A 31 -10.92 4.93 -2.37
C LYS A 31 -10.12 3.64 -2.51
N THR A 32 -8.99 3.60 -1.81
CA THR A 32 -8.22 2.39 -1.52
C THR A 32 -8.88 1.62 -0.36
N PRO A 33 -8.61 0.31 -0.21
CA PRO A 33 -9.07 -0.46 0.94
C PRO A 33 -8.63 0.12 2.29
N ALA A 34 -7.42 0.68 2.38
CA ALA A 34 -6.95 1.36 3.59
C ALA A 34 -7.77 2.61 3.90
N GLU A 35 -8.03 3.46 2.90
CA GLU A 35 -8.86 4.66 3.07
C GLU A 35 -10.30 4.30 3.46
N GLU A 36 -10.88 3.25 2.88
CA GLU A 36 -12.23 2.80 3.25
C GLU A 36 -12.28 2.23 4.68
N ALA A 37 -11.18 1.61 5.14
CA ALA A 37 -11.03 1.17 6.53
C ALA A 37 -10.73 2.33 7.52
N GLY A 38 -10.72 3.59 7.06
CA GLY A 38 -10.42 4.76 7.89
C GLY A 38 -8.93 5.01 8.12
N ILE A 39 -8.04 4.30 7.41
CA ILE A 39 -6.59 4.51 7.45
C ILE A 39 -6.21 5.49 6.35
N ASP A 40 -6.34 6.78 6.63
CA ASP A 40 -5.92 7.83 5.72
C ASP A 40 -4.48 8.30 6.02
N LEU A 41 -3.56 7.85 5.18
CA LEU A 41 -2.14 8.24 5.28
C LEU A 41 -1.86 9.61 4.66
N ASN A 42 -2.81 10.27 4.02
CA ASN A 42 -2.61 11.56 3.33
C ASN A 42 -1.45 11.51 2.33
N LEU A 43 -1.44 10.47 1.47
CA LEU A 43 -0.41 10.31 0.44
C LEU A 43 -0.65 11.32 -0.71
N GLY A 44 0.42 11.94 -1.20
CA GLY A 44 0.38 12.87 -2.32
C GLY A 44 0.38 12.17 -3.67
N ASN A 45 0.80 12.90 -4.70
CA ASN A 45 0.82 12.40 -6.08
C ASN A 45 1.76 11.19 -6.25
N ASN A 46 2.90 11.17 -5.56
CA ASN A 46 3.82 10.04 -5.56
C ASN A 46 3.60 9.15 -4.33
N LYS A 47 2.50 8.38 -4.36
CA LYS A 47 2.07 7.52 -3.26
C LYS A 47 3.15 6.55 -2.77
N TRP A 48 3.97 5.99 -3.68
CA TRP A 48 5.07 5.09 -3.32
C TRP A 48 6.16 5.78 -2.51
N LEU A 49 6.59 6.96 -2.96
CA LEU A 49 7.60 7.74 -2.26
C LEU A 49 7.11 8.16 -0.88
N ASP A 50 5.86 8.60 -0.77
CA ASP A 50 5.29 9.05 0.50
C ASP A 50 5.10 7.88 1.47
N LEU A 51 4.68 6.71 0.99
CA LEU A 51 4.60 5.50 1.80
C LEU A 51 5.97 5.07 2.33
N LEU A 52 7.01 5.12 1.48
CA LEU A 52 8.38 4.83 1.88
C LEU A 52 8.88 5.81 2.95
N LYS A 53 8.66 7.12 2.77
CA LYS A 53 9.04 8.15 3.75
C LYS A 53 8.39 7.88 5.11
N LYS A 54 7.09 7.60 5.14
CA LYS A 54 6.38 7.26 6.39
C LYS A 54 6.92 6.00 7.05
N SER A 55 7.26 4.98 6.27
CA SER A 55 7.89 3.76 6.79
C SER A 55 9.25 4.05 7.43
N LEU A 56 10.06 4.92 6.80
CA LEU A 56 11.37 5.32 7.33
C LEU A 56 11.23 6.18 8.59
N GLU A 57 10.27 7.10 8.62
CA GLU A 57 9.95 7.90 9.82
C GLU A 57 9.51 7.00 10.98
N PHE A 58 8.61 6.05 10.73
CA PHE A 58 8.20 5.07 11.73
C PHE A 58 9.39 4.28 12.26
N HIS A 59 10.25 3.75 11.37
CA HIS A 59 11.42 2.97 11.77
C HIS A 59 12.41 3.80 12.62
N LYS A 60 12.65 5.06 12.25
CA LYS A 60 13.51 5.98 13.04
C LYS A 60 12.96 6.23 14.44
N ASN A 61 11.65 6.32 14.60
CA ASN A 61 11.00 6.57 15.89
C ASN A 61 10.97 5.34 16.83
N GLN A 62 11.36 4.16 16.32
CA GLN A 62 11.49 2.94 17.13
C GLN A 62 12.90 2.69 17.67
N LEU A 63 13.88 3.53 17.29
CA LEU A 63 15.25 3.54 17.79
C LEU A 63 15.41 4.63 18.87
#